data_AF-A0A1I7UL23-F1
#
_entry.id   AF-A0A1I7UL23-F1
#
_cell.length_a   1.000
_cell.length_b   1.000
_cell.length_c   1.000
_cell.angle_alpha   90.00
_cell.angle_beta   90.00
_cell.angle_gamma   90.00
#
_symmetry.space_group_name_H-M   'P 1'
#
loop_
_entity.id
_entity.type
_entity.pdbx_description
1 polymer ?
#
loop_
_entity_poly.entity_id
_entity_poly.type
_entity_poly.pdbx_seq_one_letter_code
_entity_poly.pdbx_strand_id
1 'polypeptide(L)'
;MGIAFNPNEAVPIKEHTKEIIDAVPIDGVSVDVPKPAKKVTGKKTNEKQAAHIVSNLEKLVKEEEEARANQGRKFRLFHRETELCVYMLARHGEDFQAMTRDPKNLWQYTPKQWAKKIRTHKESEMCKFLETA
;
A
#
# COMPACT_ATOMS: atom_id res chain seq x y z
N MET A 1 26.62 -14.55 -7.66
CA MET A 1 25.50 -13.92 -6.95
C MET A 1 24.96 -14.94 -5.95
N GLY A 2 25.47 -14.88 -4.72
CA GLY A 2 25.22 -15.89 -3.68
C GLY A 2 24.11 -15.46 -2.73
N ILE A 3 22.88 -15.43 -3.23
CA ILE A 3 21.69 -15.24 -2.39
C ILE A 3 20.87 -16.52 -2.52
N ALA A 4 20.59 -17.16 -1.39
CA ALA A 4 19.80 -18.38 -1.36
C ALA A 4 18.36 -18.08 -1.79
N PHE A 5 17.81 -18.96 -2.64
CA PHE A 5 16.43 -18.85 -3.12
C PHE A 5 15.41 -18.97 -1.97
N ASN A 6 15.73 -19.73 -0.92
CA ASN A 6 14.95 -19.80 0.31
C ASN A 6 15.86 -19.73 1.54
N PRO A 7 15.73 -18.72 2.41
CA PRO A 7 16.59 -18.53 3.58
C PRO A 7 16.41 -19.63 4.64
N ASN A 8 15.20 -20.21 4.76
CA ASN A 8 14.92 -21.25 5.76
C ASN A 8 15.58 -22.59 5.43
N GLU A 9 15.84 -22.85 4.14
CA GLU A 9 16.54 -24.04 3.67
C GLU A 9 18.06 -23.85 3.75
N ALA A 10 18.55 -22.66 3.40
CA ALA A 10 19.98 -22.34 3.47
C ALA A 10 20.52 -22.29 4.90
N VAL A 11 19.67 -21.92 5.87
CA VAL A 11 20.00 -21.93 7.29
C VAL A 11 18.87 -22.61 8.08
N PRO A 12 18.89 -23.95 8.22
CA PRO A 12 17.87 -24.66 8.97
C PRO A 12 17.97 -24.29 10.46
N ILE A 13 16.90 -23.72 11.00
CA ILE A 13 16.76 -23.41 12.42
C ILE A 13 16.58 -24.75 13.15
N LYS A 14 17.57 -25.17 13.93
CA LYS A 14 17.46 -26.38 14.77
C LYS A 14 16.48 -26.10 15.90
N GLU A 15 15.28 -26.65 15.83
CA GLU A 15 14.35 -26.61 16.95
C GLU A 15 14.90 -27.49 18.09
N HIS A 16 15.18 -26.87 19.24
CA HIS A 16 15.49 -27.62 20.46
C HIS A 16 14.17 -28.10 21.05
N THR A 17 13.63 -29.20 20.53
CA THR A 17 12.62 -29.93 21.30
C THR A 17 13.34 -30.50 22.49
N LYS A 18 13.27 -29.81 23.64
CA LYS A 18 13.66 -30.41 24.91
C LYS A 18 12.75 -31.62 25.08
N GLU A 19 13.32 -32.81 24.93
CA GLU A 19 12.66 -34.02 25.41
C GLU A 19 12.27 -33.72 26.85
N ILE A 20 10.97 -33.81 27.14
CA ILE A 20 10.47 -33.58 28.49
C ILE A 20 11.18 -34.64 29.34
N ILE A 21 12.15 -34.20 30.13
CA ILE A 21 12.91 -35.09 31.00
C ILE A 21 11.90 -35.69 31.95
N ASP A 22 11.70 -37.01 31.87
CA ASP A 22 10.86 -37.73 32.82
C ASP A 22 11.40 -37.46 34.22
N ALA A 23 10.54 -36.95 35.10
CA ALA A 23 10.91 -36.61 36.46
C ALA A 23 11.30 -37.89 37.20
N VAL A 24 12.61 -38.14 37.32
CA VAL A 24 13.13 -39.17 38.23
C VAL A 24 12.94 -38.66 39.65
N PRO A 25 12.25 -39.41 40.53
CA PRO A 25 12.02 -38.96 41.90
C PRO A 25 13.35 -38.91 42.66
N ILE A 26 13.67 -37.74 43.20
CA ILE A 26 14.76 -37.55 44.15
C ILE A 26 14.15 -37.61 45.56
N ASP A 27 14.63 -38.55 46.38
CA ASP A 27 14.37 -38.75 47.80
C ASP A 27 12.90 -38.69 48.28
N GLY A 28 12.15 -39.75 47.97
CA GLY A 28 11.00 -40.19 48.77
C GLY A 28 9.71 -39.38 48.68
N VAL A 29 9.66 -38.31 47.88
CA VAL A 29 8.42 -37.53 47.66
C VAL A 29 7.81 -37.90 46.31
N SER A 30 6.73 -38.68 46.33
CA SER A 30 5.92 -38.96 45.15
C SER A 30 5.04 -37.74 44.84
N VAL A 31 5.42 -36.96 43.85
CA VAL A 31 4.55 -35.93 43.27
C VAL A 31 3.74 -36.59 42.15
N ASP A 32 2.44 -36.79 42.38
CA ASP A 32 1.51 -37.21 41.32
C ASP A 32 1.38 -36.09 40.29
N VAL A 33 2.22 -36.12 39.26
CA VAL A 33 2.13 -35.20 38.13
C VAL A 33 0.96 -35.65 37.25
N PRO A 34 -0.12 -34.86 37.10
CA PRO A 34 -1.19 -35.22 36.19
C PRO A 34 -0.64 -35.29 34.76
N LYS A 35 -0.71 -36.48 34.18
CA LYS A 35 -0.31 -36.76 32.79
C LYS A 35 -0.98 -35.71 31.89
N PRO A 36 -0.23 -34.97 31.05
CA PRO A 36 -0.81 -33.91 30.24
C PRO A 36 -1.92 -34.50 29.38
N ALA A 37 -3.10 -33.87 29.47
CA ALA A 37 -4.29 -34.29 28.75
C ALA A 37 -3.94 -34.55 27.28
N LYS A 38 -4.42 -35.71 26.77
CA LYS A 38 -4.23 -36.15 25.38
C LYS A 38 -4.33 -34.97 24.41
N LYS A 39 -3.34 -34.83 23.53
CA LYS A 39 -3.39 -33.89 22.39
C LYS A 39 -4.75 -34.04 21.72
N VAL A 40 -5.54 -32.96 21.68
CA VAL A 40 -6.82 -32.92 20.96
C VAL A 40 -6.50 -33.02 19.47
N THR A 41 -6.32 -34.24 18.98
CA THR A 41 -6.21 -34.54 17.55
C THR A 41 -7.62 -34.46 16.97
N GLY A 42 -8.00 -33.27 16.55
CA GLY A 42 -9.33 -33.06 15.99
C GLY A 42 -9.67 -31.59 15.86
N LYS A 43 -8.83 -30.81 15.17
CA LYS A 43 -9.28 -29.53 14.64
C LYS A 43 -10.28 -29.90 13.53
N LYS A 44 -11.56 -30.05 13.87
CA LYS A 44 -12.64 -30.10 12.88
C LYS A 44 -12.57 -28.77 12.16
N THR A 45 -11.87 -28.73 11.03
CA THR A 45 -11.86 -27.58 10.15
C THR A 45 -13.29 -27.39 9.73
N ASN A 46 -13.92 -26.33 10.22
CA ASN A 46 -15.26 -25.98 9.83
C ASN A 46 -15.13 -25.41 8.40
N GLU A 47 -15.02 -26.30 7.41
CA GLU A 47 -14.75 -25.97 6.00
C GLU A 47 -15.73 -24.93 5.46
N LYS A 48 -16.98 -24.98 5.94
CA LYS A 48 -18.01 -24.00 5.60
C LYS A 48 -17.69 -22.60 6.13
N GLN A 49 -17.17 -22.50 7.35
CA GLN A 49 -16.72 -21.22 7.90
C GLN A 49 -15.49 -20.71 7.15
N ALA A 50 -14.54 -21.59 6.83
CA ALA A 50 -13.37 -21.22 6.04
C ALA A 50 -13.77 -20.70 4.64
N ALA A 51 -14.65 -21.41 3.93
CA ALA A 51 -15.15 -21.01 2.62
C ALA A 51 -15.93 -19.68 2.68
N HIS A 52 -16.72 -19.47 3.73
CA HIS A 52 -17.45 -18.21 3.94
C HIS A 52 -16.50 -17.02 4.17
N ILE A 53 -15.45 -17.23 4.97
CA ILE A 53 -14.43 -16.21 5.22
C ILE A 53 -13.70 -15.86 3.93
N VAL A 54 -13.28 -16.85 3.14
CA VAL A 54 -12.61 -16.64 1.85
C VAL A 54 -13.50 -15.83 0.90
N SER A 55 -14.77 -16.22 0.75
CA SER A 55 -15.71 -15.49 -0.12
C SER A 55 -15.91 -14.03 0.31
N ASN A 56 -15.97 -13.74 1.62
CA ASN A 56 -16.08 -12.38 2.11
C ASN A 56 -14.81 -11.56 1.83
N LEU A 57 -13.63 -12.16 2.00
CA LEU A 57 -12.35 -11.50 1.70
C LEU A 57 -12.23 -11.18 0.21
N GLU A 58 -12.60 -12.10 -0.68
CA GLU A 58 -12.59 -11.88 -2.13
C GLU A 58 -13.52 -10.73 -2.53
N LYS A 59 -14.72 -10.63 -1.92
CA LYS A 59 -15.64 -9.51 -2.15
C LYS A 59 -15.03 -8.18 -1.71
N LEU A 60 -14.43 -8.12 -0.52
CA LEU A 60 -13.80 -6.89 -0.03
C LEU A 60 -12.63 -6.44 -0.91
N VAL A 61 -11.79 -7.38 -1.36
CA VAL A 61 -10.71 -7.07 -2.30
C VAL A 61 -11.27 -6.50 -3.60
N LYS A 62 -12.30 -7.14 -4.15
CA LYS A 62 -12.95 -6.69 -5.39
C LYS A 62 -13.57 -5.29 -5.25
N GLU A 63 -14.28 -5.05 -4.16
CA GLU A 63 -14.86 -3.73 -3.87
C GLU A 63 -13.77 -2.65 -3.70
N GLU A 64 -12.65 -2.96 -3.03
CA GLU A 64 -11.53 -2.03 -2.89
C GLU A 64 -10.87 -1.75 -4.25
N GLU A 65 -10.69 -2.78 -5.10
CA GLU A 65 -10.15 -2.63 -6.45
C GLU A 65 -11.06 -1.77 -7.34
N GLU A 66 -12.38 -2.00 -7.30
CA GLU A 66 -13.36 -1.19 -8.01
C GLU A 66 -13.35 0.26 -7.50
N ALA A 67 -13.28 0.47 -6.19
CA ALA A 67 -13.16 1.80 -5.59
C ALA A 67 -11.86 2.49 -6.01
N ARG A 68 -10.71 1.79 -6.03
CA ARG A 68 -9.43 2.32 -6.49
C ARG A 68 -9.44 2.63 -7.99
N ALA A 69 -10.07 1.79 -8.80
CA ALA A 69 -10.25 2.04 -10.23
C ALA A 69 -11.10 3.30 -10.46
N ASN A 70 -12.15 3.49 -9.67
CA ASN A 70 -13.04 4.65 -9.72
C ASN A 70 -12.41 5.93 -9.18
N GLN A 71 -11.38 5.85 -8.32
CA GLN A 71 -10.71 7.03 -7.73
C GLN A 71 -9.95 7.91 -8.74
N GLY A 72 -9.86 7.51 -10.01
CA GLY A 72 -9.22 8.30 -11.07
C GLY A 72 -7.74 8.58 -10.81
N ARG A 73 -7.06 9.22 -11.76
CA ARG A 73 -5.69 9.68 -11.52
C ARG A 73 -5.72 10.88 -10.59
N LYS A 74 -5.17 10.72 -9.39
CA LYS A 74 -4.92 11.85 -8.49
C LYS A 74 -3.94 12.82 -9.18
N PHE A 75 -4.36 14.08 -9.27
CA PHE A 75 -3.59 15.19 -9.83
C PHE A 75 -2.19 15.29 -9.19
N ARG A 76 -1.17 15.61 -10.00
CA ARG A 76 0.25 15.50 -9.65
C ARG A 76 1.08 16.76 -9.96
N LEU A 77 0.49 17.96 -10.09
CA LEU A 77 1.32 19.17 -10.12
C LEU A 77 1.74 19.56 -8.72
N PHE A 78 2.98 20.03 -8.59
CA PHE A 78 3.46 20.58 -7.34
C PHE A 78 2.78 21.94 -7.06
N HIS A 79 2.65 22.33 -5.79
CA HIS A 79 1.94 23.56 -5.40
C HIS A 79 2.43 24.80 -6.16
N ARG A 80 3.76 25.00 -6.22
CA ARG A 80 4.38 26.12 -6.96
C ARG A 80 4.10 26.09 -8.46
N GLU A 81 3.93 24.90 -9.05
CA GLU A 81 3.58 24.79 -10.47
C GLU A 81 2.13 25.18 -10.72
N THR A 82 1.23 24.87 -9.78
CA THR A 82 -0.17 25.29 -9.80
C THR A 82 -0.28 26.81 -9.75
N GLU A 83 0.40 27.46 -8.78
CA GLU A 83 0.44 28.93 -8.68
C GLU A 83 0.96 29.58 -9.96
N LEU A 84 2.02 28.99 -10.53
CA LEU A 84 2.60 29.46 -11.78
C LEU A 84 1.62 29.30 -12.96
N CYS A 85 0.88 28.18 -13.04
CA CYS A 85 -0.15 28.00 -14.06
C CYS A 85 -1.27 29.03 -13.94
N VAL A 86 -1.75 29.31 -12.72
CA VAL A 86 -2.77 30.35 -12.45
C VAL A 86 -2.27 31.71 -12.91
N TYR A 87 -1.04 32.09 -12.54
CA TYR A 87 -0.44 33.34 -12.96
C TYR A 87 -0.30 33.45 -14.50
N MET A 88 0.17 32.39 -15.16
CA MET A 88 0.34 32.39 -16.61
C MET A 88 -0.99 32.48 -17.34
N LEU A 89 -2.02 31.75 -16.88
CA LEU A 89 -3.38 31.82 -17.42
C LEU A 89 -3.98 33.22 -17.27
N ALA A 90 -3.80 33.86 -16.10
CA ALA A 90 -4.31 35.20 -15.86
C ALA A 90 -3.65 36.28 -16.75
N ARG A 91 -2.36 36.11 -17.08
CA ARG A 91 -1.59 37.11 -17.84
C ARG A 91 -1.60 36.89 -19.35
N HIS A 92 -1.47 35.65 -19.79
CA HIS A 92 -1.26 35.28 -21.19
C HIS A 92 -2.41 34.42 -21.78
N GLY A 93 -3.38 34.00 -20.97
CA GLY A 93 -4.51 33.20 -21.43
C GLY A 93 -4.09 31.84 -21.97
N GLU A 94 -4.39 31.56 -23.24
CA GLU A 94 -4.00 30.31 -23.93
C GLU A 94 -2.83 30.51 -24.91
N ASP A 95 -2.16 31.68 -24.90
CA ASP A 95 -0.96 31.90 -25.69
C ASP A 95 0.27 31.28 -25.01
N PHE A 96 0.49 29.99 -25.29
CA PHE A 96 1.64 29.25 -24.77
C PHE A 96 2.98 29.78 -25.27
N GLN A 97 3.01 30.51 -26.39
CA GLN A 97 4.25 31.05 -26.93
C GLN A 97 4.67 32.28 -26.12
N ALA A 98 3.72 33.12 -25.73
CA ALA A 98 3.95 34.23 -24.80
C ALA A 98 4.41 33.73 -23.42
N MET A 99 3.82 32.65 -22.90
CA MET A 99 4.21 32.06 -21.61
C MET A 99 5.67 31.60 -21.56
N THR A 100 6.25 31.17 -22.69
CA THR A 100 7.65 30.77 -22.71
C THR A 100 8.60 31.95 -22.47
N ARG A 101 8.20 33.15 -22.91
CA ARG A 101 8.97 34.39 -22.81
C ARG A 101 8.74 35.14 -21.50
N ASP A 102 7.80 34.71 -20.67
CA ASP A 102 7.50 35.36 -19.40
C ASP A 102 8.68 35.19 -18.41
N PRO A 103 9.08 36.25 -17.69
CA PRO A 103 10.21 36.19 -16.76
C PRO A 103 10.00 35.22 -15.58
N LYS A 104 8.75 34.88 -15.23
CA LYS A 104 8.46 33.88 -14.19
C LYS A 104 8.65 32.44 -14.67
N ASN A 105 8.85 32.21 -15.98
CA ASN A 105 9.21 30.90 -16.51
C ASN A 105 10.69 30.55 -16.23
N LEU A 106 11.03 30.41 -14.95
CA LEU A 106 12.40 30.15 -14.49
C LEU A 106 13.00 28.86 -15.05
N TRP A 107 12.17 27.84 -15.26
CA TRP A 107 12.58 26.54 -15.78
C TRP A 107 12.54 26.45 -17.31
N GLN A 108 12.28 27.57 -17.99
CA GLN A 108 12.31 27.66 -19.45
C GLN A 108 11.43 26.60 -20.13
N TYR A 109 10.21 26.40 -19.62
CA TYR A 109 9.28 25.45 -20.21
C TYR A 109 8.95 25.83 -21.65
N THR A 110 8.91 24.80 -22.50
CA THR A 110 8.51 24.88 -23.90
C THR A 110 6.98 25.06 -24.04
N PRO A 111 6.47 25.53 -25.19
CA PRO A 111 5.03 25.75 -25.37
C PRO A 111 4.20 24.46 -25.17
N LYS A 112 4.74 23.31 -25.62
CA LYS A 112 4.09 22.00 -25.44
C LYS A 112 4.03 21.58 -23.96
N GLN A 113 5.07 21.90 -23.19
CA GLN A 113 5.08 21.63 -21.74
C GLN A 113 4.06 22.51 -21.02
N TRP A 114 3.94 23.78 -21.40
CA TRP A 114 2.89 24.66 -20.89
C TRP A 114 1.49 24.14 -21.19
N ALA A 115 1.22 23.77 -22.44
CA ALA A 115 -0.07 23.18 -22.81
C ALA A 115 -0.40 21.94 -21.96
N LYS A 116 0.58 21.06 -21.74
CA LYS A 116 0.41 19.87 -20.89
C LYS A 116 0.13 20.26 -19.44
N LYS A 117 0.90 21.18 -18.85
CA LYS A 117 0.74 21.61 -17.46
C LYS A 117 -0.60 22.30 -17.24
N ILE A 118 -0.99 23.19 -18.13
CA ILE A 118 -2.29 23.88 -18.06
C ILE A 118 -3.43 22.90 -18.22
N ARG A 119 -3.35 21.93 -19.15
CA ARG A 119 -4.36 20.88 -19.26
C ARG A 119 -4.49 20.10 -17.95
N THR A 120 -3.37 19.66 -17.39
CA THR A 120 -3.37 18.95 -16.10
C THR A 120 -3.91 19.83 -14.97
N HIS A 121 -3.64 21.14 -14.97
CA HIS A 121 -4.17 22.09 -14.00
C HIS A 121 -5.70 22.26 -14.12
N LYS A 122 -6.25 22.38 -15.33
CA LYS A 122 -7.70 22.44 -15.58
C LYS A 122 -8.43 21.16 -15.13
N GLU A 123 -7.80 20.00 -15.30
CA GLU A 123 -8.31 18.71 -14.81
C GLU A 123 -8.28 18.58 -13.27
N SER A 124 -7.55 19.47 -12.58
CA SER A 124 -7.39 19.40 -11.12
C SER A 124 -8.62 19.92 -10.38
N GLU A 125 -8.92 19.31 -9.22
CA GLU A 125 -9.99 19.76 -8.34
C GLU A 125 -9.81 21.22 -7.90
N MET A 126 -8.56 21.69 -7.75
CA MET A 126 -8.24 23.06 -7.35
C MET A 126 -8.77 24.12 -8.34
N CYS A 127 -8.77 23.82 -9.64
CA CYS A 127 -9.29 24.74 -10.66
C CYS A 127 -10.82 24.84 -10.55
N LYS A 128 -11.51 23.70 -10.33
CA LYS A 128 -12.96 23.66 -10.16
C LYS A 128 -13.43 24.50 -8.96
N PHE A 129 -12.70 24.46 -7.85
CA PHE A 129 -13.03 25.26 -6.66
C PHE A 129 -12.99 26.77 -6.93
N LEU A 130 -12.03 27.24 -7.74
CA LEU A 130 -11.90 28.66 -8.09
C LEU A 130 -13.02 29.13 -9.02
N GLU A 131 -13.55 28.26 -9.88
CA GLU A 131 -14.66 28.59 -10.80
C GLU A 131 -16.04 28.58 -10.12
N THR A 132 -16.18 27.83 -9.01
CA THR A 132 -17.43 27.74 -8.24
C THR A 132 -17.62 28.81 -7.17
N ALA A 133 -16.57 29.59 -6.87
CA ALA A 133 -16.59 30.66 -5.87
C ALA A 133 -16.89 32.02 -6.50
#